data_AF-A0A5C9E6A4-F1
#
_entry.id   AF-A0A5C9E6A4-F1
#
_cell.length_a   1.000
_cell.length_b   1.000
_cell.length_c   1.000
_cell.angle_alpha   90.00
_cell.angle_beta   90.00
_cell.angle_gamma   90.00
#
_symmetry.space_group_name_H-M   'P 1'
#
loop_
_entity.id
_entity.type
_entity.pdbx_description
1 polymer ?
#
loop_
_entity_poly.entity_id
_entity_poly.type
_entity_poly.pdbx_seq_one_letter_code
_entity_poly.pdbx_strand_id
1 'polypeptide(L)' 'MKKFIDFDKNEKVFFDNFYLDDEKLVIKIPLSAVEENPKEDLKIEHFNLAKYVYLTAY' A
#
# COMPACT_ATOMS: atom_id res chain seq x y z
N MET A 1 8.43 4.54 11.05
CA MET A 1 8.25 4.44 9.58
C MET A 1 8.78 3.10 9.09
N LYS A 2 7.91 2.23 8.59
CA LYS A 2 8.25 0.90 8.08
C LYS A 2 8.00 0.85 6.57
N LYS A 3 8.80 0.06 5.86
CA LYS A 3 8.74 -0.07 4.41
C LYS A 3 8.55 -1.54 4.03
N PHE A 4 7.64 -1.84 3.11
CA PHE A 4 7.41 -3.19 2.61
C PHE A 4 6.89 -3.16 1.18
N ILE A 5 7.18 -4.22 0.42
CA ILE A 5 6.65 -4.40 -0.93
C ILE A 5 5.40 -5.26 -0.84
N ASP A 6 4.34 -4.84 -1.53
CA ASP A 6 3.17 -5.69 -1.76
C ASP A 6 2.97 -5.95 -3.27
N PHE A 7 2.14 -6.94 -3.56
CA PHE A 7 1.67 -7.21 -4.91
C PHE A 7 0.15 -7.26 -4.90
N ASP A 8 -0.48 -6.33 -5.61
CA ASP A 8 -1.92 -6.39 -5.85
C ASP A 8 -2.19 -7.33 -7.02
N LYS A 9 -2.76 -8.50 -6.73
CA LYS A 9 -3.11 -9.50 -7.73
C LYS A 9 -4.21 -9.06 -8.71
N ASN A 10 -5.09 -8.14 -8.30
CA ASN A 10 -6.22 -7.69 -9.11
C ASN A 10 -5.71 -6.68 -10.15
N GLU A 11 -4.92 -5.71 -9.71
CA GLU A 11 -4.30 -4.70 -10.58
C GLU A 11 -3.03 -5.22 -11.27
N LYS A 12 -2.46 -6.33 -10.78
CA LYS A 12 -1.16 -6.91 -11.20
C LYS A 12 0.00 -5.91 -11.08
N VAL A 13 -0.04 -5.05 -10.07
CA VAL A 13 0.95 -4.02 -9.80
C VAL A 13 1.66 -4.32 -8.48
N PHE A 14 2.99 -4.13 -8.47
CA PHE A 14 3.77 -4.13 -7.24
C PHE A 14 3.73 -2.72 -6.64
N PHE A 15 3.51 -2.61 -5.33
CA PHE A 15 3.62 -1.33 -4.63
C PHE A 15 4.75 -1.36 -3.62
N ASP A 16 5.40 -0.21 -3.50
CA ASP A 16 6.29 0.14 -2.42
C ASP A 16 5.51 0.92 -1.36
N ASN A 17 5.30 0.29 -0.21
CA ASN A 17 4.43 0.81 0.83
C ASN A 17 5.24 1.38 1.99
N PHE A 18 4.82 2.56 2.44
CA PHE A 18 5.35 3.25 3.60
C PHE A 18 4.28 3.32 4.68
N TYR A 19 4.52 2.65 5.80
CA TYR A 19 3.68 2.74 6.98
C TYR A 19 4.19 3.81 7.94
N LEU A 20 3.35 4.81 8.19
CA LEU A 20 3.56 5.88 9.15
C LEU A 20 2.80 5.50 10.43
N ASP A 21 3.49 4.86 11.38
CA ASP A 21 2.90 4.32 12.61
C ASP A 21 2.15 5.40 13.42
N ASP A 22 2.70 6.62 13.50
CA ASP A 22 2.16 7.73 14.31
C ASP A 22 0.80 8.23 13.79
N GLU A 23 0.66 8.30 12.46
CA GLU A 23 -0.55 8.77 11.77
C GLU A 23 -1.50 7.62 11.40
N LYS A 24 -1.06 6.37 11.60
CA LYS A 24 -1.72 5.16 11.11
C LYS A 24 -2.08 5.26 9.63
N LEU A 25 -1.13 5.73 8.82
CA LEU A 25 -1.29 5.90 7.38
C LEU A 25 -0.39 4.92 6.63
N VAL A 26 -0.90 4.38 5.51
CA VAL A 26 -0.10 3.67 4.52
C VAL A 26 -0.09 4.49 3.24
N ILE A 27 1.10 4.80 2.74
CA ILE A 27 1.31 5.40 1.42
C ILE A 27 1.77 4.27 0.50
N LYS A 28 1.03 4.01 -0.58
CA LYS A 28 1.39 2.99 -1.58
C LYS A 28 1.89 3.66 -2.85
N ILE A 29 3.09 3.30 -3.29
CA ILE A 29 3.72 3.84 -4.50
C ILE A 29 3.91 2.71 -5.52
N PRO A 30 3.26 2.75 -6.70
CA PRO A 30 3.40 1.69 -7.69
C PRO A 30 4.83 1.62 -8.24
N LEU A 31 5.42 0.42 -8.27
CA LEU A 31 6.78 0.14 -8.73
C LEU A 31 6.88 -0.11 -10.25
N SER A 32 5.76 -0.48 -10.89
CA SER A 32 5.72 -0.78 -12.32
C SER A 32 4.70 0.10 -13.02
N ALA A 33 5.16 0.93 -13.95
CA ALA A 33 4.30 1.61 -14.91
C ALA A 33 3.80 0.57 -15.93
N VAL A 34 2.69 -0.09 -15.64
CA VAL A 34 1.99 -0.93 -16.63
C VAL A 34 1.18 0.00 -17.53
N GLU A 35 1.86 0.44 -18.60
CA GLU A 35 1.36 0.98 -19.87
C GLU A 35 0.41 2.23 -19.86
N GLU A 36 0.88 3.24 -20.61
CA GLU A 36 0.16 4.32 -21.30
C GLU A 36 -0.58 5.44 -20.54
N ASN A 37 -0.57 5.53 -19.22
CA ASN A 37 -0.90 6.80 -18.54
C ASN A 37 -0.10 7.00 -17.25
N PRO A 38 0.90 7.92 -17.23
CA PRO A 38 1.70 8.20 -16.03
C PRO A 38 0.99 9.14 -15.04
N LYS A 39 -0.31 9.41 -15.24
CA LYS A 39 -1.07 10.16 -14.26
C LYS A 39 -1.34 9.24 -13.09
N GLU A 40 -0.69 9.56 -11.97
CA GLU A 40 -1.34 9.72 -10.66
C GLU A 40 -2.12 8.47 -10.23
N ASP A 41 -1.65 7.73 -9.24
CA ASP A 41 -2.31 7.90 -7.94
C ASP A 41 -1.42 7.34 -6.83
N LEU A 42 -0.75 8.25 -6.13
CA LEU A 42 -0.18 7.95 -4.82
C LEU A 42 -1.36 7.65 -3.88
N LYS A 43 -1.64 6.38 -3.62
CA LYS A 43 -2.76 5.95 -2.79
C LYS A 43 -2.36 6.16 -1.31
N ILE A 44 -3.04 7.09 -0.63
CA ILE A 44 -2.93 7.28 0.82
C ILE A 44 -4.14 6.64 1.47
N GLU A 45 -3.91 5.60 2.27
CA GLU A 45 -4.97 4.88 2.96
C GLU A 45 -4.80 5.01 4.49
N HIS A 46 -5.90 5.29 5.19
CA HIS A 46 -5.91 5.26 6.64
C HIS A 46 -5.98 3.80 7.12
N PHE A 47 -4.92 3.37 7.77
CA PHE A 47 -4.72 2.01 8.22
C PHE A 47 -5.41 1.79 9.56
N ASN A 48 -6.61 1.24 9.51
CA ASN A 48 -7.33 0.85 10.72
C ASN A 48 -6.98 -0.60 11.07
N LEU A 49 -6.22 -0.81 12.15
CA LEU A 49 -5.90 -2.14 12.69
C LEU A 49 -7.16 -3.00 12.89
N ALA A 50 -8.32 -2.40 13.23
CA ALA A 50 -9.58 -3.14 13.41
C ALA A 50 -10.06 -3.86 12.13
N LYS A 51 -9.74 -3.35 10.93
CA LYS A 51 -10.05 -4.01 9.65
C LYS A 51 -9.10 -5.17 9.35
N TYR A 52 -7.90 -5.16 9.92
CA TYR A 52 -6.85 -6.14 9.67
C TYR A 52 -6.53 -7.01 10.89
N VAL A 53 -7.41 -7.06 11.91
CA VAL A 53 -7.28 -7.97 13.07
C VAL A 53 -7.08 -9.42 12.61
N TYR A 54 -7.61 -9.78 11.44
CA TYR A 54 -7.43 -11.08 10.80
C TYR A 54 -5.98 -11.38 10.34
N LEU A 55 -5.11 -10.39 10.21
CA LEU A 55 -3.69 -10.57 9.87
C LEU A 55 -2.77 -10.64 11.09
N THR A 56 -3.21 -10.16 12.26
CA THR A 56 -2.42 -10.21 13.50
C THR A 56 -2.67 -11.44 14.35
N ALA A 57 -3.58 -12.33 13.92
CA ALA A 57 -3.85 -13.61 14.54
C ALA A 57 -3.03 -14.72 13.86
N TYR A 58 -1.71 -14.70 14.04
CA TYR A 58 -0.83 -15.85 13.79
C TYR A 58 0.40 -15.79 14.68
#